data_AF-A0A3Q3KDL2-F1
#
_entry.id   AF-A0A3Q3KDL2-F1
#
_cell.length_a   1.000
_cell.length_b   1.000
_cell.length_c   1.000
_cell.angle_alpha   90.00
_cell.angle_beta   90.00
_cell.angle_gamma   90.00
#
_symmetry.space_group_name_H-M   'P 1'
#
loop_
_entity.id
_entity.type
_entity.pdbx_description
1 polymer ?
#
loop_
_entity_poly.entity_id
_entity_poly.type
_entity_poly.pdbx_seq_one_letter_code
_entity_poly.pdbx_strand_id
1 'polypeptide(L)'
;MKINENTLLERHKVGLVPYNVNHVPRCHERMKQPPNLEQEYDMKGSWREDDDKCTFLILNKQRWGDPSIEEEQCMVGDVNMFLTDPTDFSSAELEIMIAGDAQINLWWSRKNKWKIGMRMQTFVVRRLAE
;
A
#
# COMPACT_ATOMS: atom_id res chain seq x y z
N MET A 1 -6.93 -5.97 -7.74
CA MET A 1 -5.54 -6.06 -7.28
C MET A 1 -4.85 -7.34 -7.78
N LYS A 2 -5.15 -7.81 -9.00
CA LYS A 2 -4.47 -9.00 -9.56
C LYS A 2 -3.03 -8.70 -9.96
N ILE A 3 -2.82 -7.56 -10.60
CA ILE A 3 -1.53 -7.15 -11.16
C ILE A 3 -0.43 -7.12 -10.09
N ASN A 4 -0.75 -6.61 -8.89
CA ASN A 4 0.24 -6.43 -7.83
C ASN A 4 0.26 -7.56 -6.78
N GLU A 5 -0.52 -8.62 -6.93
CA GLU A 5 -0.74 -9.64 -5.88
C GLU A 5 0.54 -10.27 -5.32
N ASN A 6 1.57 -10.42 -6.16
CA ASN A 6 2.87 -11.01 -5.83
C ASN A 6 4.02 -10.01 -5.98
N THR A 7 3.72 -8.71 -5.90
CA THR A 7 4.69 -7.63 -6.14
C THR A 7 5.12 -7.00 -4.82
N LEU A 8 6.40 -7.14 -4.47
CA LEU A 8 7.03 -6.40 -3.39
C LEU A 8 7.91 -5.30 -3.99
N LEU A 9 7.68 -4.04 -3.58
CA LEU A 9 8.53 -2.90 -3.94
C LEU A 9 9.32 -2.44 -2.72
N GLU A 10 10.64 -2.44 -2.83
CA GLU A 10 11.50 -2.07 -1.71
C GLU A 10 12.46 -0.92 -2.03
N ARG A 11 12.59 -0.03 -1.05
CA ARG A 11 13.63 0.99 -0.96
C ARG A 11 14.28 0.92 0.42
N HIS A 12 15.25 1.79 0.69
CA HIS A 12 16.06 1.74 1.92
C HIS A 12 15.20 1.79 3.21
N LYS A 13 14.15 2.62 3.25
CA LYS A 13 13.35 2.86 4.49
C LYS A 13 11.91 2.39 4.40
N VAL A 14 11.45 2.02 3.20
CA VAL A 14 10.04 1.74 2.92
C VAL A 14 9.94 0.46 2.11
N GLY A 15 9.03 -0.42 2.55
CA GLY A 15 8.52 -1.54 1.76
C GLY A 15 7.08 -1.25 1.35
N LEU A 16 6.71 -1.61 0.13
CA LEU A 16 5.33 -1.63 -0.35
C LEU A 16 4.95 -3.09 -0.60
N VAL A 17 4.03 -3.60 0.22
CA VAL A 17 3.51 -4.97 0.13
C VAL A 17 2.09 -4.96 -0.42
N PRO A 18 1.65 -6.00 -1.13
CA PRO A 18 0.27 -6.10 -1.60
C PRO A 18 -0.71 -6.14 -0.42
N TYR A 19 -1.87 -5.48 -0.55
CA TYR A 19 -2.90 -5.52 0.48
C TYR A 19 -3.60 -6.89 0.54
N ASN A 20 -3.13 -7.75 1.46
CA ASN A 20 -3.68 -9.08 1.73
C ASN A 20 -4.75 -9.12 2.84
N VAL A 21 -5.43 -10.27 2.92
CA VAL A 21 -6.55 -10.51 3.87
C VAL A 21 -6.13 -10.40 5.33
N ASN A 22 -4.91 -10.80 5.67
CA ASN A 22 -4.37 -10.75 7.03
C ASN A 22 -4.24 -9.31 7.57
N HIS A 23 -4.20 -8.33 6.67
CA HIS A 23 -4.11 -6.93 7.05
C HIS A 23 -5.47 -6.29 7.38
N VAL A 24 -6.58 -6.95 7.05
CA VAL A 24 -7.94 -6.41 7.26
C VAL A 24 -8.17 -6.03 8.72
N PRO A 25 -7.90 -6.87 9.73
CA PRO A 25 -8.09 -6.48 11.14
C PRO A 25 -7.34 -5.21 11.53
N ARG A 26 -6.08 -5.08 11.06
CA ARG A 26 -5.23 -3.92 11.37
C ARG A 26 -5.69 -2.65 10.66
N CYS A 27 -6.16 -2.77 9.42
CA CYS A 27 -6.78 -1.66 8.70
C CYS A 27 -8.08 -1.21 9.38
N HIS A 28 -8.93 -2.15 9.78
CA HIS A 28 -10.17 -1.90 10.49
C HIS A 28 -9.94 -1.12 11.79
N GLU A 29 -8.98 -1.56 12.62
CA GLU A 29 -8.60 -0.87 13.86
C GLU A 29 -8.21 0.60 13.66
N ARG A 30 -7.64 0.93 12.50
CA ARG A 30 -7.20 2.29 12.17
C ARG A 30 -8.34 3.17 11.67
N MET A 31 -9.35 2.58 11.05
CA MET A 31 -10.54 3.29 10.57
C MET A 31 -11.56 3.40 11.73
N LYS A 32 -11.73 4.61 12.27
CA LYS A 32 -12.62 4.83 13.44
C LYS A 32 -14.13 4.76 13.13
N GLN A 33 -14.52 4.53 11.87
CA GLN A 33 -15.91 4.62 11.37
C GLN A 33 -16.10 3.66 10.15
N PRO A 34 -17.35 3.34 9.71
CA PRO A 34 -17.69 2.09 9.02
C PRO A 34 -16.93 1.90 7.70
N PRO A 35 -16.75 0.64 7.23
CA PRO A 35 -17.60 -0.55 7.43
C PRO A 35 -17.35 -1.32 8.73
N ASN A 36 -18.20 -2.32 9.05
CA ASN A 36 -17.85 -3.32 10.07
C ASN A 36 -16.81 -4.32 9.51
N LEU A 37 -16.18 -5.11 10.39
CA LEU A 37 -15.08 -6.00 10.01
C LEU A 37 -15.45 -7.00 8.90
N GLU A 38 -16.65 -7.57 8.92
CA GLU A 38 -17.13 -8.50 7.87
C GLU A 38 -17.27 -7.80 6.52
N GLN A 39 -17.84 -6.60 6.50
CA GLN A 39 -17.95 -5.79 5.30
C GLN A 39 -16.58 -5.38 4.74
N GLU A 40 -15.58 -5.15 5.58
CA GLU A 40 -14.22 -4.91 5.10
C GLU A 40 -13.61 -6.15 4.44
N TYR A 41 -13.88 -7.36 4.95
CA TYR A 41 -13.48 -8.59 4.27
C TYR A 41 -14.14 -8.71 2.90
N ASP A 42 -15.43 -8.42 2.79
CA ASP A 42 -16.17 -8.45 1.53
C ASP A 42 -15.63 -7.41 0.53
N MET A 43 -15.39 -6.18 0.99
CA MET A 43 -14.81 -5.11 0.18
C MET A 43 -13.40 -5.46 -0.29
N LYS A 44 -12.56 -6.01 0.59
CA LYS A 44 -11.24 -6.48 0.20
C LYS A 44 -11.35 -7.64 -0.80
N GLY A 45 -12.33 -8.50 -0.64
CA GLY A 45 -12.65 -9.60 -1.54
C GLY A 45 -12.95 -9.10 -2.95
N SER A 46 -13.82 -8.09 -3.09
CA SER A 46 -14.12 -7.49 -4.39
C SER A 46 -12.89 -6.83 -5.01
N TRP A 47 -12.09 -6.10 -4.22
CA TRP A 47 -10.87 -5.47 -4.71
C TRP A 47 -9.81 -6.45 -5.18
N ARG A 48 -9.84 -7.71 -4.73
CA ARG A 48 -8.88 -8.72 -5.18
C ARG A 48 -8.94 -8.90 -6.69
N GLU A 49 -10.15 -8.84 -7.24
CA GLU A 49 -10.45 -9.10 -8.64
C GLU A 49 -10.26 -7.88 -9.56
N ASP A 50 -10.05 -6.67 -9.01
CA ASP A 50 -9.87 -5.45 -9.82
C ASP A 50 -8.65 -5.56 -10.76
N ASP A 51 -8.83 -5.26 -12.04
CA ASP A 51 -7.77 -5.29 -13.05
C ASP A 51 -7.11 -3.93 -13.27
N ASP A 52 -7.74 -2.85 -12.79
CA ASP A 52 -7.32 -1.46 -12.96
C ASP A 52 -6.84 -0.81 -11.65
N LYS A 53 -6.89 -1.54 -10.52
CA LYS A 53 -6.54 -1.03 -9.19
C LYS A 53 -5.48 -1.89 -8.51
N CYS A 54 -4.45 -1.23 -7.99
CA CYS A 54 -3.42 -1.81 -7.14
C CYS A 54 -3.38 -1.08 -5.80
N THR A 55 -3.59 -1.79 -4.69
CA THR A 55 -3.37 -1.23 -3.35
C THR A 55 -2.14 -1.86 -2.72
N PHE A 56 -1.23 -1.02 -2.23
CA PHE A 56 -0.08 -1.42 -1.44
C PHE A 56 -0.19 -0.89 -0.03
N LEU A 57 0.24 -1.67 0.95
CA LEU A 57 0.51 -1.17 2.29
C LEU A 57 1.95 -0.65 2.36
N ILE A 58 2.11 0.49 3.01
CA ILE A 58 3.41 1.09 3.28
C ILE A 58 3.91 0.52 4.60
N LEU A 59 5.09 -0.10 4.60
CA LEU A 59 5.76 -0.62 5.78
C LEU A 59 6.99 0.22 6.14
N ASN A 60 7.22 0.41 7.44
CA ASN A 60 8.51 0.87 7.94
C ASN A 60 9.52 -0.27 7.88
N LYS A 61 10.44 -0.21 6.90
CA LYS A 61 11.40 -1.29 6.64
C LYS A 61 12.37 -1.56 7.80
N GLN A 62 12.67 -0.54 8.62
CA GLN A 62 13.55 -0.73 9.77
C GLN A 62 12.89 -1.61 10.83
N ARG A 63 11.58 -1.46 11.05
CA ARG A 63 10.81 -2.33 11.96
C ARG A 63 10.57 -3.70 11.33
N TRP A 64 10.25 -3.74 10.05
CA TRP A 64 9.96 -4.98 9.33
C TRP A 64 11.18 -5.90 9.18
N GLY A 65 12.40 -5.36 9.30
CA GLY A 65 13.62 -6.16 9.37
C GLY A 65 13.84 -6.88 10.70
N ASP A 66 13.04 -6.60 11.73
CA ASP A 66 13.09 -7.28 13.02
C ASP A 66 12.16 -8.50 13.00
N PRO A 67 12.66 -9.75 13.12
CA PRO A 67 11.85 -10.95 13.07
C PRO A 67 10.89 -11.09 14.27
N SER A 68 11.03 -10.27 15.32
CA SER A 68 10.10 -10.24 16.45
C SER A 68 8.88 -9.34 16.23
N ILE A 69 8.85 -8.57 15.14
CA ILE A 69 7.77 -7.64 14.81
C ILE A 69 6.98 -8.18 13.62
N GLU A 70 5.67 -8.32 13.80
CA GLU A 70 4.77 -8.71 12.73
C GLU A 70 4.63 -7.61 11.66
N GLU A 71 4.32 -8.00 10.43
CA GLU A 71 4.16 -7.09 9.29
C GLU A 71 3.09 -6.03 9.55
N GLU A 72 1.98 -6.41 10.16
CA GLU A 72 0.83 -5.57 10.51
C GLU A 72 1.22 -4.43 11.48
N GLN A 73 2.22 -4.68 12.32
CA GLN A 73 2.76 -3.71 13.27
C GLN A 73 3.73 -2.72 12.59
N CYS A 74 4.25 -3.08 11.41
CA CYS A 74 5.13 -2.26 10.59
C CYS A 74 4.37 -1.35 9.62
N MET A 75 3.07 -1.58 9.42
CA MET A 75 2.22 -0.75 8.56
C MET A 75 2.22 0.71 9.03
N VAL A 76 2.42 1.63 8.11
CA VAL A 76 2.48 3.08 8.37
C VAL A 76 1.60 3.90 7.43
N GLY A 77 0.92 3.23 6.49
CA GLY A 77 0.05 3.86 5.53
C GLY A 77 -0.29 2.90 4.38
N ASP A 78 -0.88 3.44 3.33
CA ASP A 78 -1.23 2.73 2.11
C ASP A 78 -1.11 3.64 0.88
N VAL A 79 -0.97 3.01 -0.28
CA VAL A 79 -0.98 3.63 -1.60
C VAL A 79 -2.02 2.90 -2.44
N ASN A 80 -3.06 3.62 -2.85
CA ASN A 80 -4.00 3.17 -3.88
C ASN A 80 -3.55 3.73 -5.22
N MET A 81 -3.35 2.85 -6.19
CA MET A 81 -2.95 3.15 -7.56
C MET A 81 -4.08 2.75 -8.50
N PHE A 82 -4.60 3.72 -9.25
CA PHE A 82 -5.67 3.54 -10.23
C PHE A 82 -5.08 3.74 -11.62
N LEU A 83 -5.06 2.68 -12.42
CA LEU A 83 -4.54 2.69 -13.77
C LEU A 83 -5.48 3.52 -14.65
N THR A 84 -4.93 4.50 -15.36
CA THR A 84 -5.74 5.41 -16.20
C THR A 84 -6.11 4.79 -17.54
N ASP A 85 -5.33 3.80 -18.00
CA ASP A 85 -5.60 3.02 -19.19
C ASP A 85 -5.27 1.54 -18.91
N PRO A 86 -6.24 0.62 -19.01
CA PRO A 86 -6.01 -0.81 -18.79
C PRO A 86 -5.15 -1.46 -19.90
N THR A 87 -4.92 -0.77 -21.01
CA THR A 87 -4.05 -1.21 -22.12
C THR A 87 -2.66 -0.58 -22.06
N ASP A 88 -2.47 0.48 -21.25
CA ASP A 88 -1.19 1.15 -21.03
C ASP A 88 -0.92 1.39 -19.53
N PHE A 89 -0.20 0.44 -18.93
CA PHE A 89 0.21 0.48 -17.52
C PHE A 89 1.30 1.52 -17.20
N SER A 90 1.67 2.40 -18.13
CA SER A 90 2.69 3.43 -17.91
C SER A 90 2.19 4.63 -17.08
N SER A 91 0.88 4.74 -16.88
CA SER A 91 0.24 5.86 -16.19
C SER A 91 -0.80 5.41 -15.16
N ALA A 92 -0.78 6.04 -13.99
CA ALA A 92 -1.72 5.78 -12.91
C ALA A 92 -1.93 7.01 -12.03
N GLU A 93 -3.13 7.16 -11.49
CA GLU A 93 -3.41 8.10 -10.41
C GLU A 93 -3.10 7.45 -9.05
N LEU A 94 -2.47 8.21 -8.15
CA LEU A 94 -2.06 7.74 -6.83
C LEU A 94 -2.81 8.48 -5.73
N GLU A 95 -3.36 7.73 -4.79
CA GLU A 95 -3.83 8.21 -3.50
C GLU A 95 -2.96 7.59 -2.40
N ILE A 96 -2.37 8.44 -1.56
CA ILE A 96 -1.42 8.03 -0.51
C ILE A 96 -1.95 8.50 0.83
N MET A 97 -2.04 7.57 1.77
CA MET A 97 -2.41 7.84 3.16
C MET A 97 -1.29 7.39 4.09
N ILE A 98 -0.91 8.25 5.03
CA ILE A 98 0.12 7.97 6.06
C ILE A 98 -0.55 8.13 7.43
N ALA A 99 -0.44 7.11 8.28
CA ALA A 99 -0.98 7.13 9.63
C ALA A 99 -0.11 8.01 10.55
N GLY A 100 -0.76 8.91 11.32
CA GLY A 100 -0.14 10.07 11.98
C GLY A 100 0.89 9.80 13.10
N ASP A 101 1.09 8.56 13.55
CA ASP A 101 2.12 8.21 14.53
C ASP A 101 3.34 7.54 13.90
N ALA A 102 3.33 7.34 12.58
CA ALA A 102 4.47 6.84 11.87
C ALA A 102 5.57 7.90 11.86
N GLN A 103 6.60 7.73 12.69
CA GLN A 103 7.90 8.40 12.54
C GLN A 103 8.59 7.91 11.26
N ILE A 104 7.96 8.08 10.11
CA ILE A 104 8.70 8.22 8.88
C ILE A 104 9.10 9.68 8.86
N ASN A 105 10.38 9.96 9.07
CA ASN A 105 11.01 11.21 8.64
C ASN A 105 10.98 11.28 7.09
N LEU A 106 9.78 11.21 6.52
CA LEU A 106 9.52 11.55 5.15
C LEU A 106 9.54 13.07 5.13
N TRP A 107 10.57 13.59 4.47
CA TRP A 107 10.67 14.96 4.02
C TRP A 107 9.58 15.25 2.96
N TRP A 108 8.31 15.00 3.26
CA TRP A 108 7.19 15.51 2.46
C TRP A 108 6.93 16.92 2.97
N SER A 109 7.51 17.88 2.24
CA SER A 109 7.33 19.31 2.45
C SER A 109 5.86 19.60 2.79
N ARG A 110 5.63 20.09 4.02
CA ARG A 110 4.39 20.79 4.36
C ARG A 110 4.22 21.89 3.30
N LYS A 111 3.14 21.75 2.52
CA LYS A 111 2.49 22.71 1.62
C LYS A 111 2.32 22.15 0.20
N ASN A 112 1.04 22.10 -0.17
CA ASN A 112 0.46 22.04 -1.51
C ASN A 112 0.00 20.65 -1.98
N LYS A 113 -1.31 20.55 -2.24
CA LYS A 113 -1.94 19.52 -3.07
C LYS A 113 -1.30 19.58 -4.46
N TRP A 114 -0.58 18.54 -4.87
CA TRP A 114 -0.16 18.35 -6.24
C TRP A 114 -0.48 16.93 -6.67
N LYS A 115 -1.01 16.77 -7.90
CA LYS A 115 -0.97 15.48 -8.61
C LYS A 115 0.50 15.13 -8.83
N ILE A 116 0.98 14.11 -8.14
CA ILE A 116 2.36 13.63 -8.31
C ILE A 116 2.34 12.66 -9.49
N GLY A 117 2.80 13.12 -10.65
CA GLY A 117 3.23 12.23 -11.73
C GLY A 117 4.61 11.66 -11.38
N MET A 118 4.66 10.56 -10.64
CA MET A 118 5.91 9.81 -10.45
C MET A 118 6.22 9.08 -11.75
N ARG A 119 7.17 9.61 -12.53
CA ARG A 119 7.88 8.81 -13.54
C ARG A 119 8.56 7.68 -12.76
N MET A 120 8.17 6.42 -12.98
CA MET A 120 8.69 5.23 -12.29
C MET A 120 10.22 5.20 -12.34
N GLN A 121 10.89 5.82 -11.38
CA GLN A 121 12.31 5.62 -11.14
C GLN A 121 12.46 4.28 -10.40
N THR A 122 12.58 3.23 -11.21
CA THR A 122 13.09 1.88 -10.93
C THR A 122 13.03 1.48 -9.45
N PHE A 123 11.85 1.06 -8.98
CA PHE A 123 11.77 0.20 -7.81
C PHE A 123 12.41 -1.14 -8.17
N VAL A 124 13.18 -1.75 -7.25
CA VAL A 124 13.59 -3.14 -7.43
C VAL A 124 12.34 -3.96 -7.12
N VAL A 125 11.67 -4.43 -8.17
CA VAL A 125 10.52 -5.32 -8.06
C VAL A 125 11.06 -6.71 -7.74
N ARG A 126 10.76 -7.23 -6.54
CA ARG A 126 10.95 -8.65 -6.24
C ARG A 126 9.58 -9.31 -6.29
N ARG A 127 9.47 -10.38 -7.08
CA ARG A 127 8.30 -11.27 -7.02
C ARG A 127 8.44 -12.09 -5.74
N LEU A 128 7.44 -12.06 -4.88
CA LEU A 128 7.38 -13.01 -3.77
C LEU A 128 7.18 -14.41 -4.38
N ALA A 129 7.98 -15.39 -3.95
CA ALA A 129 7.93 -16.74 -4.47
C ALA A 129 6.58 -17.39 -4.13
N GLU A 130 6.08 -18.22 -5.06
CA GLU A 130 4.84 -19.01 -4.95
C GLU A 130 4.86 -20.01 -3.79
#